data_AF-A0AAD2NS05-F1
#
_entry.id   AF-A0AAD2NS05-F1
#
_cell.length_a   1.000
_cell.length_b   1.000
_cell.length_c   1.000
_cell.angle_alpha   90.00
_cell.angle_beta   90.00
_cell.angle_gamma   90.00
#
_symmetry.space_group_name_H-M   'P 1'
#
loop_
_entity.id
_entity.type
_entity.pdbx_description
1 polymer ?
#
loop_
_entity_poly.entity_id
_entity_poly.type
_entity_poly.pdbx_seq_one_letter_code
_entity_poly.pdbx_strand_id
1 'polypeptide(L)'
;MAQKKNIRSFRDAWLADFFVHSTPHRKIPAEIHTTLSRKLDIINAATSHRDLRSPPGNRYEELSGKLQEYSSIRVNKQYRLIFKWVNGKAEELFLDPHNY
;
A
#
# COMPACT_ATOMS: atom_id res chain seq x y z
N MET A 1 1.28 4.71 17.06
CA MET A 1 1.67 5.74 16.06
C MET A 1 2.64 5.10 15.08
N ALA A 2 2.22 4.79 13.86
CA ALA A 2 3.14 4.28 12.84
C ALA A 2 4.07 5.42 12.39
N GLN A 3 5.35 5.35 12.76
CA GLN A 3 6.34 6.35 12.32
C GLN A 3 6.64 6.12 10.83
N LYS A 4 6.43 7.12 9.97
CA LYS A 4 6.78 7.07 8.53
C LYS A 4 8.29 6.88 8.37
N LYS A 5 8.76 5.64 8.25
CA LYS A 5 10.15 5.33 7.94
C LYS A 5 10.30 5.15 6.43
N ASN A 6 9.49 4.25 5.85
CA ASN A 6 9.68 3.82 4.47
C ASN A 6 8.49 4.11 3.55
N ILE A 7 7.47 4.85 3.99
CA ILE A 7 6.51 5.51 3.09
C ILE A 7 6.86 6.99 2.97
N ARG A 8 7.25 7.42 1.78
CA ARG A 8 7.62 8.81 1.48
C ARG A 8 6.40 9.68 1.18
N SER A 9 5.46 9.20 0.36
CA SER A 9 4.31 9.98 -0.08
C SER A 9 3.09 9.11 -0.40
N PHE A 10 1.92 9.71 -0.26
CA PHE A 10 0.63 9.18 -0.68
C PHE A 10 0.09 10.06 -1.81
N ARG A 11 -0.65 9.50 -2.77
CA ARG A 11 -1.39 10.33 -3.75
C ARG A 11 -2.62 11.00 -3.14
N ASP A 12 -3.17 10.35 -2.13
CA ASP A 12 -4.44 10.72 -1.53
C ASP A 12 -4.25 11.09 -0.05
N ALA A 13 -4.66 12.30 0.32
CA ALA A 13 -4.60 12.76 1.71
C ALA A 13 -5.39 11.84 2.65
N TRP A 14 -6.57 11.38 2.23
CA TRP A 14 -7.42 10.49 3.04
C TRP A 14 -6.76 9.14 3.35
N LEU A 15 -5.88 8.63 2.47
CA LEU A 15 -5.15 7.40 2.75
C LEU A 15 -3.98 7.64 3.72
N ALA A 16 -3.35 8.81 3.64
CA ALA A 16 -2.37 9.25 4.63
C ALA A 16 -3.00 9.43 6.01
N ASP A 17 -4.20 10.02 6.09
CA ASP A 17 -4.93 10.19 7.35
C ASP A 17 -5.34 8.85 7.96
N PHE A 18 -5.82 7.93 7.12
CA PHE A 18 -6.08 6.55 7.55
C PHE A 18 -4.81 5.89 8.10
N PHE A 19 -3.66 6.06 7.44
CA PHE A 19 -2.40 5.49 7.91
C PHE A 19 -1.93 6.06 9.25
N VAL A 20 -2.00 7.38 9.43
CA VAL A 20 -1.43 8.05 10.61
C VAL A 20 -2.38 8.00 11.81
N HIS A 21 -3.67 8.18 11.57
CA HIS A 21 -4.68 8.40 12.60
C HIS A 21 -5.77 7.33 12.64
N SER A 22 -5.72 6.32 11.75
CA SER A 22 -6.80 5.35 11.57
C SER A 22 -8.14 6.00 11.24
N THR A 23 -8.13 7.21 10.63
CA THR A 23 -9.33 7.95 10.27
C THR A 23 -10.13 7.22 9.18
N PRO A 24 -11.37 6.78 9.44
CA PRO A 24 -12.22 6.16 8.43
C PRO A 24 -12.50 7.10 7.25
N HIS A 25 -12.63 6.55 6.05
CA HIS A 25 -13.00 7.32 4.87
C HIS A 25 -13.93 6.53 3.96
N ARG A 26 -14.87 7.21 3.29
CA ARG A 26 -15.89 6.57 2.41
C ARG A 26 -15.32 5.76 1.25
N LYS A 27 -14.07 6.02 0.84
CA LYS A 27 -13.35 5.24 -0.20
C LYS A 27 -12.64 4.01 0.37
N ILE A 28 -12.68 3.80 1.68
CA ILE A 28 -12.09 2.64 2.36
C ILE A 28 -13.23 1.85 3.00
N PRO A 29 -13.70 0.78 2.35
CA PRO A 29 -14.74 -0.07 2.93
C PRO A 29 -14.32 -0.59 4.31
N ALA A 30 -15.25 -0.61 5.28
CA ALA A 30 -14.96 -0.97 6.66
C ALA A 30 -14.34 -2.37 6.79
N GLU A 31 -14.76 -3.30 5.93
CA GLU A 31 -14.29 -4.68 5.93
C GLU A 31 -12.81 -4.84 5.59
N ILE A 32 -12.18 -3.84 4.96
CA ILE A 32 -10.75 -3.89 4.64
C ILE A 32 -9.87 -3.13 5.64
N HIS A 33 -10.42 -2.40 6.63
CA HIS A 33 -9.62 -1.51 7.50
C HIS A 33 -8.46 -2.24 8.16
N THR A 34 -8.75 -3.37 8.81
CA THR A 34 -7.73 -4.17 9.52
C THR A 34 -6.64 -4.68 8.57
N THR A 35 -7.03 -5.18 7.39
CA THR A 35 -6.08 -5.72 6.42
C THR A 35 -5.28 -4.59 5.76
N LEU A 36 -5.92 -3.48 5.42
CA LEU A 36 -5.29 -2.29 4.86
C LEU A 36 -4.23 -1.72 5.81
N SER A 37 -4.57 -1.54 7.09
CA SER A 37 -3.62 -1.08 8.11
C SER A 37 -2.38 -1.98 8.16
N ARG A 38 -2.58 -3.30 8.22
CA ARG A 38 -1.46 -4.27 8.23
C ARG A 38 -0.59 -4.18 6.98
N LYS A 39 -1.17 -3.98 5.79
CA LYS A 39 -0.41 -3.84 4.54
C LYS A 39 0.38 -2.54 4.50
N LEU A 40 -0.19 -1.44 4.98
CA LEU A 40 0.52 -0.16 5.10
C LEU A 40 1.68 -0.27 6.09
N ASP A 41 1.50 -0.96 7.22
CA ASP A 41 2.58 -1.21 8.18
C ASP A 41 3.71 -2.05 7.57
N ILE A 42 3.37 -3.10 6.81
CA ILE A 42 4.36 -3.91 6.08
C ILE A 42 5.17 -3.04 5.11
N ILE A 43 4.51 -2.21 4.31
CA ILE A 43 5.20 -1.32 3.35
C ILE A 43 6.09 -0.33 4.10
N ASN A 44 5.60 0.23 5.21
CA ASN A 44 6.35 1.19 6.00
C ASN A 44 7.55 0.57 6.74
N ALA A 45 7.50 -0.74 7.03
CA ALA A 45 8.58 -1.48 7.67
C ALA A 45 9.59 -2.07 6.66
N ALA A 46 9.18 -2.29 5.42
CA ALA A 46 10.01 -2.92 4.39
C ALA A 46 11.25 -2.08 4.07
N THR A 47 12.39 -2.74 3.99
CA THR A 47 13.68 -2.12 3.60
C THR A 47 14.10 -2.51 2.19
N SER A 48 13.50 -3.58 1.66
CA SER A 48 13.73 -4.08 0.32
C SER A 48 12.44 -4.61 -0.31
N HIS A 49 12.45 -4.74 -1.64
CA HIS A 49 11.34 -5.36 -2.38
C HIS A 49 11.13 -6.85 -1.99
N ARG A 50 12.14 -7.50 -1.41
CA ARG A 50 12.03 -8.88 -0.92
C ARG A 50 11.14 -8.96 0.31
N ASP A 51 11.21 -7.98 1.20
CA ASP A 51 10.36 -7.89 2.40
C ASP A 51 8.89 -7.79 2.00
N LEU A 52 8.60 -7.05 0.91
CA LEU A 52 7.26 -6.88 0.37
C LEU A 52 6.65 -8.18 -0.18
N ARG A 53 7.46 -9.20 -0.50
CA ARG A 53 6.97 -10.54 -0.89
C ARG A 53 6.52 -11.39 0.30
N SER A 54 6.85 -10.99 1.53
CA SER A 54 6.49 -11.68 2.76
C SER A 54 5.44 -10.90 3.57
N PRO A 55 4.35 -11.53 4.03
CA PRO A 55 3.95 -12.92 3.80
C PRO A 55 3.49 -13.19 2.35
N PRO A 56 3.41 -14.46 1.90
CA PRO A 56 3.00 -14.81 0.53
C PRO A 56 1.67 -14.19 0.07
N GLY A 57 0.76 -13.91 1.02
CA GLY A 57 -0.50 -13.22 0.78
C GLY A 57 -0.37 -11.75 0.34
N ASN A 58 0.82 -11.15 0.39
CA ASN A 58 1.08 -9.84 -0.20
C ASN A 58 0.95 -9.87 -1.71
N ARG A 59 1.31 -11.00 -2.34
CA ARG A 59 1.31 -11.13 -3.80
C ARG A 59 1.96 -9.93 -4.47
N TYR A 60 3.12 -9.54 -3.96
CA TYR A 60 3.87 -8.41 -4.51
C TYR A 60 4.14 -8.65 -5.99
N GLU A 61 3.84 -7.62 -6.78
CA GLU A 61 3.92 -7.62 -8.24
C GLU A 61 4.56 -6.31 -8.70
N GLU A 62 5.56 -6.38 -9.57
CA GLU A 62 6.00 -5.23 -10.36
C GLU A 62 5.06 -5.13 -11.55
N LEU A 63 4.37 -3.98 -11.67
CA LEU A 63 3.38 -3.77 -12.70
C LEU A 63 4.06 -3.52 -14.05
N SER A 64 3.30 -3.62 -15.14
CA SER A 64 3.82 -3.50 -16.51
C SER A 64 3.03 -2.48 -17.33
N GLY A 65 3.50 -2.22 -18.55
CA GLY A 65 2.87 -1.26 -19.48
C GLY A 65 2.90 0.16 -18.92
N LYS A 66 1.75 0.83 -18.89
CA LYS A 66 1.63 2.22 -18.39
C LYS A 66 2.02 2.39 -16.91
N LEU A 67 2.11 1.29 -16.16
CA LEU A 67 2.47 1.28 -14.75
C LEU A 67 3.82 0.59 -14.47
N GLN A 68 4.73 0.50 -15.46
CA GLN A 68 6.01 -0.21 -15.33
C GLN A 68 6.91 0.23 -14.15
N GLU A 69 6.72 1.45 -13.64
CA GLU A 69 7.47 1.98 -12.50
C GLU A 69 6.80 1.71 -11.15
N TYR A 70 5.62 1.11 -11.16
CA TYR A 70 4.83 0.84 -9.97
C TYR A 70 4.92 -0.63 -9.58
N SER A 71 4.77 -0.85 -8.30
CA SER A 71 4.56 -2.15 -7.70
C SER A 71 3.17 -2.17 -7.05
N SER A 72 2.64 -3.37 -6.84
CA SER A 72 1.40 -3.57 -6.09
C SER A 72 1.52 -4.62 -5.01
N ILE A 73 0.76 -4.44 -3.93
CA ILE A 73 0.51 -5.46 -2.90
C ILE A 73 -1.00 -5.61 -2.74
N ARG A 74 -1.46 -6.86 -2.66
CA ARG A 74 -2.88 -7.18 -2.52
C ARG A 74 -3.37 -6.94 -1.10
N VAL A 75 -4.46 -6.19 -0.97
CA VAL A 75 -5.22 -6.03 0.28
C VAL A 75 -6.26 -7.16 0.38
N ASN A 76 -7.10 -7.31 -0.64
CA ASN A 76 -8.04 -8.44 -0.76
C ASN A 76 -8.33 -8.74 -2.25
N LYS A 77 -9.41 -9.46 -2.56
CA LYS A 77 -9.78 -9.79 -3.95
C LYS A 77 -10.08 -8.56 -4.83
N GLN A 78 -10.52 -7.45 -4.22
CA GLN A 78 -11.01 -6.25 -4.89
C GLN A 78 -10.07 -5.04 -4.74
N TYR A 79 -9.09 -5.09 -3.84
CA TYR A 79 -8.27 -3.92 -3.52
C TYR A 79 -6.77 -4.23 -3.55
N ARG A 80 -6.02 -3.32 -4.14
CA ARG A 80 -4.55 -3.33 -4.16
C ARG A 80 -4.01 -1.99 -3.66
N LEU A 81 -2.89 -2.04 -2.95
CA LEU A 81 -2.04 -0.87 -2.76
C LEU A 81 -1.06 -0.81 -3.92
N ILE A 82 -0.96 0.35 -4.57
CA ILE A 82 -0.05 0.60 -5.68
C ILE A 82 0.87 1.76 -5.30
N PHE A 83 2.17 1.62 -5.59
CA PHE A 83 3.20 2.61 -5.22
C PHE A 83 4.43 2.44 -6.12
N LYS A 84 5.25 3.49 -6.25
CA LYS A 84 6.60 3.35 -6.78
C LYS A 84 7.53 2.88 -5.68
N TRP A 85 8.41 1.91 -5.97
CA TRP A 85 9.44 1.48 -5.03
C TRP A 85 10.79 2.08 -5.41
N VAL A 86 11.22 3.10 -4.67
CA VAL A 86 12.44 3.88 -4.98
C VAL A 86 13.32 3.97 -3.74
N ASN A 87 14.58 3.51 -3.86
CA ASN A 87 15.58 3.59 -2.78
C ASN A 87 15.08 3.07 -1.42
N GLY A 88 14.38 1.93 -1.42
CA GLY A 88 13.85 1.30 -0.21
C GLY A 88 12.62 1.99 0.39
N LYS A 89 11.97 2.88 -0.37
CA LYS A 89 10.78 3.62 0.07
C LYS A 89 9.65 3.50 -0.94
N ALA A 90 8.42 3.49 -0.43
CA ALA A 90 7.22 3.61 -1.22
C ALA A 90 6.89 5.09 -1.48
N GLU A 91 6.69 5.45 -2.74
CA GLU A 91 6.28 6.78 -3.18
C GLU A 91 4.97 6.71 -3.95
N GLU A 92 4.22 7.82 -3.97
CA GLU A 92 2.93 7.92 -4.66
C GLU A 92 1.98 6.78 -4.30
N LEU A 93 1.93 6.39 -3.02
CA LEU A 93 1.12 5.25 -2.59
C LEU A 93 -0.37 5.59 -2.65
N PHE A 94 -1.16 4.71 -3.26
CA PHE A 94 -2.62 4.83 -3.33
C PHE A 94 -3.31 3.46 -3.23
N LEU A 95 -4.60 3.49 -2.88
CA LEU A 95 -5.47 2.33 -2.82
C LEU A 95 -6.32 2.29 -4.09
N ASP A 96 -6.24 1.18 -4.82
CA ASP A 96 -6.94 0.95 -6.07
C ASP A 96 -8.01 -0.15 -5.92
N PRO A 97 -9.29 0.16 -6.22
CA PRO A 97 -10.32 -0.86 -6.37
C PRO A 97 -10.13 -1.58 -7.72
N HIS A 98 -9.48 -2.74 -7.67
CA HIS A 98 -9.27 -3.61 -8.80
C HIS A 98 -10.54 -4.44 -9.08
N ASN A 99 -11.41 -3.92 -9.93
CA ASN A 99 -12.47 -4.71 -10.57
C ASN A 99 -11.88 -5.41 -11.80
N TYR A 100 -12.08 -6.73 -11.88
CA TYR A 100 -11.89 -7.52 -13.09
C TYR A 100 -12.99 -7.22 -14.11
#